data_AF-A0A926RUZ6-F1
#
_entry.id   AF-A0A926RUZ6-F1
#
_cell.length_a   1.000
_cell.length_b   1.000
_cell.length_c   1.000
_cell.angle_alpha   90.00
_cell.angle_beta   90.00
_cell.angle_gamma   90.00
#
_symmetry.space_group_name_H-M   'P 1'
#
loop_
_entity.id
_entity.type
_entity.pdbx_description
1 polymer ?
#
loop_
_entity_poly.entity_id
_entity_poly.type
_entity_poly.pdbx_seq_one_letter_code
_entity_poly.pdbx_strand_id
1 'polypeptide(L)'
;MGKWSLFLSVFVIFALLGSGEAKAANMETNQIKYVLQGEARLFEGSYGYRITKDHDVQLKGFGTATEGGPSWGEFEIDIMVEDDDDLLVELFAPPVRDDDPNQVDLLTFPLKEGSVPLENQSFRNISIQKESNIVWHKVIAGSFINKENAIYREKYLESKSIDAFVVQTRIGNQVWYRVQAGAFTNRQSADTRLEEIKAIGIQDAYILF
;
A
#
# COMPACT_ATOMS: atom_id res chain seq x y z
N MET A 1 61.24 20.09 4.38
CA MET A 1 60.63 21.32 4.94
C MET A 1 59.61 21.82 3.93
N GLY A 2 58.31 21.93 4.16
CA GLY A 2 57.45 21.65 5.30
C GLY A 2 56.01 21.95 4.88
N LYS A 3 55.06 21.24 5.52
CA LYS A 3 53.61 21.48 5.64
C LYS A 3 52.70 21.34 4.41
N TRP A 4 51.90 20.27 4.49
CA TRP A 4 50.54 20.15 3.97
C TRP A 4 49.59 21.11 4.71
N SER A 5 48.60 21.68 4.02
CA SER A 5 47.34 22.13 4.63
C SER A 5 46.22 22.10 3.59
N LEU A 6 45.22 21.25 3.84
CA LEU A 6 43.89 21.40 3.27
C LEU A 6 43.27 22.71 3.78
N PHE A 7 42.47 23.37 2.95
CA PHE A 7 41.41 24.25 3.42
C PHE A 7 40.06 23.74 2.92
N LEU A 8 39.28 23.25 3.88
CA LEU A 8 37.83 23.17 3.82
C LEU A 8 37.29 24.60 3.71
N SER A 9 36.33 24.84 2.82
CA SER A 9 35.49 26.04 2.92
C SER A 9 34.02 25.64 2.81
N VAL A 10 33.25 26.10 3.79
CA VAL A 10 31.84 25.84 4.05
C VAL A 10 31.06 27.13 3.77
N PHE A 11 29.76 26.97 3.47
CA PHE A 11 28.67 27.97 3.36
C PHE A 11 28.62 28.73 2.01
N VAL A 12 27.46 28.93 1.38
CA VAL A 12 26.26 29.61 1.89
C VAL A 12 24.98 29.13 1.16
N ILE A 13 23.89 28.98 1.93
CA ILE A 13 22.49 28.85 1.48
C ILE A 13 22.01 30.20 0.95
N PHE A 14 21.42 30.23 -0.24
CA PHE A 14 20.51 31.31 -0.64
C PHE A 14 19.10 30.74 -0.88
N ALA A 15 18.19 31.05 0.02
CA ALA A 15 16.77 31.03 -0.25
C ALA A 15 16.39 32.36 -0.93
N LEU A 16 15.76 32.30 -2.10
CA LEU A 16 14.94 33.39 -2.62
C LEU A 16 13.54 32.86 -2.92
N LEU A 17 12.56 33.49 -2.28
CA LEU A 17 11.14 33.25 -2.42
C LEU A 17 10.67 33.51 -3.86
N GLY A 18 9.95 32.55 -4.43
CA GLY A 18 8.99 32.74 -5.51
C GLY A 18 7.72 31.99 -5.13
N SER A 19 6.74 32.74 -4.63
CA SER A 19 5.42 32.27 -4.21
C SER A 19 4.61 31.78 -5.43
N GLY A 20 4.45 30.47 -5.51
CA GLY A 20 3.47 29.80 -6.34
C GLY A 20 3.22 28.44 -5.72
N GLU A 21 2.14 28.32 -4.95
CA GLU A 21 1.67 27.06 -4.39
C GLU A 21 1.27 26.12 -5.54
N ALA A 22 2.24 25.41 -6.11
CA ALA A 22 1.97 24.15 -6.78
C ALA A 22 2.02 23.09 -5.69
N LYS A 23 0.85 22.73 -5.16
CA LYS A 23 0.62 21.45 -4.48
C LYS A 23 1.03 20.34 -5.45
N ALA A 24 2.31 19.98 -5.44
CA ALA A 24 2.81 18.81 -6.13
C ALA A 24 2.20 17.61 -5.40
N ALA A 25 1.20 17.01 -6.03
CA ALA A 25 0.54 15.81 -5.55
C ALA A 25 1.60 14.76 -5.20
N ASN A 26 1.71 14.54 -3.90
CA ASN A 26 2.44 13.45 -3.30
C ASN A 26 1.66 12.19 -3.70
N MET A 27 2.04 11.50 -4.78
CA MET A 27 1.58 10.12 -4.98
C MET A 27 2.41 9.23 -4.05
N GLU A 28 2.16 9.41 -2.76
CA GLU A 28 2.37 8.40 -1.74
C GLU A 28 1.36 7.30 -2.05
N THR A 29 1.78 6.03 -2.06
CA THR A 29 0.79 4.94 -2.02
C THR A 29 0.25 4.94 -0.59
N ASN A 30 -0.66 5.88 -0.33
CA ASN A 30 -1.36 5.99 0.92
C ASN A 30 -2.36 4.84 0.92
N GLN A 31 -1.88 3.62 1.19
CA GLN A 31 -2.75 2.46 1.20
C GLN A 31 -3.72 2.62 2.37
N ILE A 32 -4.99 2.75 2.03
CA ILE A 32 -6.08 2.83 2.98
C ILE A 32 -6.45 1.39 3.32
N LYS A 33 -6.38 1.05 4.60
CA LYS A 33 -6.88 -0.22 5.09
C LYS A 33 -8.35 -0.07 5.49
N TYR A 34 -9.17 -0.98 5.00
CA TYR A 34 -10.51 -1.22 5.47
C TYR A 34 -10.60 -2.62 6.06
N VAL A 35 -11.27 -2.75 7.20
CA VAL A 35 -11.62 -4.03 7.80
C VAL A 35 -13.11 -4.22 7.60
N LEU A 36 -13.48 -5.19 6.77
CA LEU A 36 -14.86 -5.58 6.52
C LEU A 36 -15.17 -6.84 7.35
N GLN A 37 -16.13 -6.73 8.25
CA GLN A 37 -16.55 -7.81 9.15
C GLN A 37 -18.04 -8.08 8.98
N GLY A 38 -18.46 -9.30 9.31
CA GLY A 38 -19.86 -9.66 9.40
C GLY A 38 -20.04 -11.14 9.73
N GLU A 39 -21.28 -11.60 9.52
CA GLU A 39 -21.62 -13.01 9.66
C GLU A 39 -22.03 -13.59 8.31
N ALA A 40 -21.60 -14.82 8.06
CA ALA A 40 -21.92 -15.56 6.87
C ALA A 40 -22.48 -16.95 7.20
N ARG A 41 -23.44 -17.42 6.40
CA ARG A 41 -24.00 -18.78 6.47
C ARG A 41 -23.90 -19.41 5.09
N LEU A 42 -22.78 -20.06 4.84
CA LEU A 42 -22.35 -20.50 3.51
C LEU A 42 -21.93 -21.97 3.53
N PHE A 43 -22.02 -22.67 2.40
CA PHE A 43 -21.47 -24.02 2.28
C PHE A 43 -19.96 -23.98 2.56
N GLU A 44 -19.51 -24.78 3.53
CA GLU A 44 -18.12 -24.78 4.05
C GLU A 44 -17.62 -23.40 4.54
N GLY A 45 -18.51 -22.43 4.73
CA GLY A 45 -18.17 -21.06 5.13
C GLY A 45 -17.53 -20.22 4.02
N SER A 46 -17.39 -20.74 2.81
CA SER A 46 -16.62 -20.08 1.75
C SER A 46 -17.35 -18.91 1.12
N TYR A 47 -16.68 -17.76 1.01
CA TYR A 47 -17.16 -16.55 0.32
C TYR A 47 -16.11 -16.01 -0.66
N GLY A 48 -16.59 -15.26 -1.66
CA GLY A 48 -15.76 -14.46 -2.55
C GLY A 48 -16.09 -12.98 -2.42
N TYR A 49 -15.11 -12.12 -2.70
CA TYR A 49 -15.33 -10.68 -2.75
C TYR A 49 -14.52 -10.03 -3.88
N ARG A 50 -15.00 -8.88 -4.37
CA ARG A 50 -14.24 -7.98 -5.23
C ARG A 50 -14.52 -6.53 -4.90
N ILE A 51 -13.54 -5.67 -5.14
CA ILE A 51 -13.67 -4.22 -5.05
C ILE A 51 -13.65 -3.66 -6.46
N THR A 52 -14.65 -2.87 -6.82
CA THR A 52 -14.84 -2.33 -8.17
C THR A 52 -14.90 -0.80 -8.16
N LYS A 53 -14.41 -0.18 -9.24
CA LYS A 53 -14.53 1.25 -9.55
C LYS A 53 -14.96 1.36 -11.00
N ASP A 54 -16.07 2.03 -11.30
CA ASP A 54 -16.57 2.17 -12.67
C ASP A 54 -16.67 0.84 -13.46
N HIS A 55 -17.01 -0.25 -12.78
CA HIS A 55 -17.05 -1.65 -13.28
C HIS A 55 -15.68 -2.34 -13.46
N ASP A 56 -14.57 -1.64 -13.26
CA ASP A 56 -13.24 -2.22 -13.25
C ASP A 56 -12.91 -2.82 -11.89
N VAL A 57 -12.46 -4.08 -11.89
CA VAL A 57 -12.02 -4.79 -10.68
C VAL A 57 -10.67 -4.25 -10.22
N GLN A 58 -10.66 -3.60 -9.06
CA GLN A 58 -9.46 -3.08 -8.41
C GLN A 58 -8.73 -4.18 -7.63
N LEU A 59 -9.49 -5.02 -6.91
CA LEU A 59 -8.97 -6.21 -6.23
C LEU A 59 -10.06 -7.27 -6.07
N LYS A 60 -9.64 -8.51 -5.83
CA LYS A 60 -10.53 -9.64 -5.54
C LYS A 60 -9.88 -10.60 -4.57
N GLY A 61 -10.70 -11.34 -3.85
CA GLY A 61 -10.24 -12.37 -2.93
C GLY A 61 -11.34 -13.34 -2.57
N PHE A 62 -10.99 -14.26 -1.69
CA PHE A 62 -11.89 -15.24 -1.09
C PHE A 62 -11.50 -15.43 0.37
N GLY A 63 -12.41 -16.01 1.13
CA GLY A 63 -12.15 -16.38 2.51
C GLY A 63 -13.15 -17.42 2.99
N THR A 64 -12.99 -17.78 4.26
CA THR A 64 -13.82 -18.79 4.93
C THR A 64 -14.28 -18.21 6.25
N ALA A 65 -15.59 -18.24 6.49
CA ALA A 65 -16.16 -17.88 7.77
C ALA A 65 -15.76 -18.89 8.85
N THR A 66 -15.83 -18.50 10.12
CA THR A 66 -15.45 -19.38 11.24
C THR A 66 -16.27 -20.66 11.33
N GLU A 67 -17.49 -20.65 10.78
CA GLU A 67 -18.40 -21.78 10.72
C GLU A 67 -19.00 -21.94 9.31
N GLY A 68 -19.24 -23.18 8.93
CA GLY A 68 -20.03 -23.52 7.74
C GLY A 68 -21.53 -23.56 8.05
N GLY A 69 -22.34 -23.36 7.01
CA GLY A 69 -23.79 -23.54 7.06
C GLY A 69 -24.15 -24.96 7.56
N PRO A 70 -25.24 -25.10 8.34
CA PRO A 70 -26.32 -24.14 8.54
C PRO A 70 -26.07 -23.09 9.64
N SER A 71 -24.96 -23.19 10.37
CA SER A 71 -24.57 -22.20 11.38
C SER A 71 -24.13 -20.90 10.73
N TRP A 72 -24.26 -19.80 11.47
CA TRP A 72 -23.63 -18.53 11.12
C TRP A 72 -22.20 -18.53 11.64
N GLY A 73 -21.24 -18.29 10.75
CA GLY A 73 -19.84 -18.04 11.08
C GLY A 73 -19.50 -16.56 10.92
N GLU A 74 -18.49 -16.11 11.64
CA GLU A 74 -17.95 -14.76 11.51
C GLU A 74 -16.95 -14.71 10.35
N PHE A 75 -16.86 -13.58 9.66
CA PHE A 75 -15.82 -13.33 8.67
C PHE A 75 -15.17 -11.96 8.89
N GLU A 76 -13.91 -11.86 8.46
CA GLU A 76 -13.13 -10.64 8.46
C GLU A 76 -12.30 -10.58 7.18
N ILE A 77 -12.28 -9.41 6.54
CA ILE A 77 -11.56 -9.17 5.30
C ILE A 77 -10.75 -7.87 5.45
N ASP A 78 -9.43 -7.99 5.32
CA ASP A 78 -8.52 -6.86 5.20
C ASP A 78 -8.47 -6.39 3.73
N ILE A 79 -8.99 -5.19 3.48
CA ILE A 79 -9.06 -4.57 2.16
C ILE A 79 -8.04 -3.43 2.11
N MET A 80 -7.05 -3.55 1.22
CA MET A 80 -6.02 -2.53 1.00
C MET A 80 -6.24 -1.88 -0.36
N VAL A 81 -6.53 -0.58 -0.37
CA VAL A 81 -6.77 0.20 -1.61
C VAL A 81 -5.87 1.43 -1.64
N GLU A 82 -5.49 1.88 -2.84
CA GLU A 82 -4.65 3.08 -3.00
C GLU A 82 -5.45 4.39 -2.95
N ASP A 83 -6.73 4.30 -3.29
CA ASP A 83 -7.73 5.36 -3.34
C ASP A 83 -9.07 4.73 -2.96
N ASP A 84 -9.91 5.45 -2.21
CA ASP A 84 -11.23 4.98 -1.78
C ASP A 84 -12.40 5.76 -2.40
N ASP A 85 -12.11 6.66 -3.34
CA ASP A 85 -13.15 7.37 -4.08
C ASP A 85 -13.97 6.41 -4.95
N ASP A 86 -15.28 6.39 -4.70
CA ASP A 86 -16.32 5.68 -5.46
C ASP A 86 -16.10 4.16 -5.61
N LEU A 87 -15.46 3.53 -4.61
CA LEU A 87 -15.29 2.08 -4.57
C LEU A 87 -16.55 1.35 -4.08
N LEU A 88 -16.87 0.24 -4.74
CA LEU A 88 -17.92 -0.70 -4.33
C LEU A 88 -17.30 -2.02 -3.87
N VAL A 89 -17.86 -2.58 -2.80
CA VAL A 89 -17.66 -3.97 -2.38
C VAL A 89 -18.74 -4.82 -3.02
N GLU A 90 -18.32 -5.91 -3.63
CA GLU A 90 -19.19 -6.97 -4.11
C GLU A 90 -18.85 -8.27 -3.38
N LEU A 91 -19.72 -8.67 -2.46
CA LEU A 91 -19.56 -9.84 -1.58
C LEU A 91 -20.57 -10.92 -2.00
N PHE A 92 -20.11 -12.15 -2.24
CA PHE A 92 -20.96 -13.19 -2.81
C PHE A 92 -20.58 -14.60 -2.32
N ALA A 93 -21.54 -15.51 -2.42
CA ALA A 93 -21.28 -16.93 -2.25
C ALA A 93 -20.70 -17.51 -3.55
N PRO A 94 -19.62 -18.32 -3.48
CA PRO A 94 -19.12 -19.03 -4.65
C PRO A 94 -20.18 -20.02 -5.16
N PRO A 95 -20.20 -20.32 -6.47
CA PRO A 95 -21.14 -21.27 -7.02
C PRO A 95 -20.91 -22.66 -6.43
N VAL A 96 -21.99 -23.43 -6.27
CA VAL A 96 -21.94 -24.82 -5.75
C VAL A 96 -21.24 -25.77 -6.75
N ARG A 97 -21.16 -25.37 -8.02
CA ARG A 97 -20.50 -26.12 -9.08
C ARG A 97 -19.63 -25.20 -9.91
N ASP A 98 -18.42 -25.66 -10.26
CA ASP A 98 -17.47 -24.90 -11.08
C ASP A 98 -18.00 -24.53 -12.48
N ASP A 99 -19.03 -25.24 -12.96
CA ASP A 99 -19.68 -25.00 -14.26
C ASP A 99 -20.83 -23.99 -14.19
N ASP A 100 -21.21 -23.51 -13.01
CA ASP A 100 -22.21 -22.47 -12.84
C ASP A 100 -21.54 -21.09 -12.84
N PRO A 101 -21.72 -20.27 -13.88
CA PRO A 101 -21.12 -18.95 -13.95
C PRO A 101 -21.78 -17.96 -12.98
N ASN A 102 -22.91 -18.32 -12.37
CA ASN A 102 -23.70 -17.41 -11.56
C ASN A 102 -23.24 -17.42 -10.10
N GLN A 103 -22.74 -16.25 -9.68
CA GLN A 103 -22.59 -15.93 -8.27
C GLN A 103 -23.99 -15.85 -7.65
N VAL A 104 -24.17 -16.46 -6.48
CA VAL A 104 -25.43 -16.36 -5.73
C VAL A 104 -25.23 -15.47 -4.52
N ASP A 105 -26.32 -14.87 -4.05
CA ASP A 105 -26.34 -14.04 -2.85
C ASP A 105 -25.35 -12.86 -2.88
N LEU A 106 -25.20 -12.25 -4.06
CA LEU A 106 -24.39 -11.05 -4.25
C LEU A 106 -24.99 -9.87 -3.47
N LEU A 107 -24.17 -9.25 -2.61
CA LEU A 107 -24.39 -7.93 -2.06
C LEU A 107 -23.41 -6.94 -2.70
N THR A 108 -23.94 -5.78 -3.10
CA THR A 108 -23.14 -4.67 -3.61
C THR A 108 -23.38 -3.44 -2.74
N PHE A 109 -22.32 -2.87 -2.18
CA PHE A 109 -22.40 -1.68 -1.32
C PHE A 109 -21.13 -0.83 -1.39
N PRO A 110 -21.18 0.47 -1.06
CA PRO A 110 -19.99 1.32 -1.04
C PRO A 110 -18.94 0.83 -0.03
N LEU A 111 -17.66 0.89 -0.39
CA LEU A 111 -16.56 0.73 0.56
C LEU A 111 -16.46 2.00 1.41
N LYS A 112 -17.24 2.06 2.48
CA LYS A 112 -17.32 3.23 3.36
C LYS A 112 -17.48 2.81 4.81
N GLU A 113 -16.76 3.49 5.70
CA GLU A 113 -16.84 3.25 7.15
C GLU A 113 -18.28 3.33 7.66
N GLY A 114 -18.65 2.35 8.51
CA GLY A 114 -19.93 2.27 9.17
C GLY A 114 -20.60 0.90 9.03
N SER A 115 -21.82 0.80 9.57
CA SER A 115 -22.67 -0.37 9.39
C SER A 115 -23.25 -0.41 7.98
N VAL A 116 -23.24 -1.58 7.35
CA VAL A 116 -23.87 -1.81 6.06
C VAL A 116 -25.24 -2.44 6.33
N PRO A 117 -26.35 -1.74 6.07
CA PRO A 117 -27.70 -2.23 6.39
C PRO A 117 -28.23 -3.27 5.40
N LEU A 118 -27.38 -3.78 4.50
CA LEU A 118 -27.73 -4.81 3.53
C LEU A 118 -27.43 -6.18 4.12
N GLU A 119 -28.40 -7.07 3.99
CA GLU A 119 -28.30 -8.46 4.39
C GLU A 119 -29.03 -9.34 3.38
N ASN A 120 -28.70 -10.63 3.37
CA ASN A 120 -29.44 -11.63 2.62
C ASN A 120 -29.39 -12.97 3.37
N GLN A 121 -29.79 -14.06 2.71
CA GLN A 121 -29.81 -15.38 3.32
C GLN A 121 -28.43 -15.92 3.74
N SER A 122 -27.37 -15.33 3.19
CA SER A 122 -25.98 -15.78 3.30
C SER A 122 -25.10 -14.81 4.07
N PHE A 123 -25.42 -13.51 4.13
CA PHE A 123 -24.61 -12.48 4.78
C PHE A 123 -25.46 -11.53 5.61
N ARG A 124 -24.99 -11.16 6.80
CA ARG A 124 -25.65 -10.17 7.69
C ARG A 124 -24.66 -9.51 8.65
N ASN A 125 -25.16 -8.56 9.44
CA ASN A 125 -24.39 -7.87 10.48
C ASN A 125 -23.08 -7.24 9.95
N ILE A 126 -23.12 -6.73 8.72
CA ILE A 126 -21.92 -6.26 8.02
C ILE A 126 -21.51 -4.88 8.56
N SER A 127 -20.21 -4.73 8.84
CA SER A 127 -19.62 -3.45 9.22
C SER A 127 -18.26 -3.25 8.56
N ILE A 128 -17.93 -1.99 8.30
CA ILE A 128 -16.68 -1.56 7.69
C ILE A 128 -16.01 -0.60 8.66
N GLN A 129 -14.77 -0.88 9.02
CA GLN A 129 -13.91 0.04 9.77
C GLN A 129 -12.82 0.56 8.84
N LYS A 130 -12.69 1.89 8.75
CA LYS A 130 -11.58 2.50 8.01
C LYS A 130 -10.41 2.67 8.96
N GLU A 131 -9.36 1.89 8.77
CA GLU A 131 -8.08 2.13 9.41
C GLU A 131 -7.32 3.20 8.61
N SER A 132 -7.80 4.44 8.67
CA SER A 132 -7.06 5.57 8.13
C SER A 132 -5.97 5.93 9.11
N ASN A 133 -4.77 5.36 8.94
CA ASN A 133 -3.45 5.87 9.36
C ASN A 133 -2.38 4.76 9.34
N ILE A 134 -2.40 3.84 8.36
CA ILE A 134 -1.20 3.02 8.12
C ILE A 134 -0.17 3.90 7.42
N VAL A 135 0.64 4.60 8.21
CA VAL A 135 1.79 5.34 7.70
C VAL A 135 2.85 4.32 7.32
N TRP A 136 3.01 4.10 6.02
CA TRP A 136 4.06 3.26 5.48
C TRP A 136 5.37 4.03 5.46
N HIS A 137 6.29 3.62 6.31
CA HIS A 137 7.65 4.15 6.36
C HIS A 137 8.45 3.47 5.25
N LYS A 138 8.46 4.07 4.06
CA LYS A 138 9.20 3.57 2.90
C LYS A 138 10.64 4.03 2.97
N VAL A 139 11.56 3.08 3.02
CA VAL A 139 12.99 3.39 3.03
C VAL A 139 13.46 3.53 1.60
N ILE A 140 13.82 4.75 1.21
CA ILE A 140 14.32 5.08 -0.12
C ILE A 140 15.83 5.23 -0.07
N ALA A 141 16.55 4.36 -0.78
CA ALA A 141 18.00 4.34 -0.88
C ALA A 141 18.50 5.21 -2.04
N GLY A 142 17.81 6.31 -2.36
CA GLY A 142 18.15 7.25 -3.43
C GLY A 142 17.05 7.47 -4.46
N SER A 143 17.11 8.63 -5.12
CA SER A 143 16.21 9.05 -6.20
C SER A 143 17.03 9.56 -7.37
N PHE A 144 16.78 9.04 -8.57
CA PHE A 144 17.59 9.34 -9.76
C PHE A 144 16.72 9.78 -10.93
N ILE A 145 17.18 10.75 -11.71
CA ILE A 145 16.54 11.07 -13.00
C ILE A 145 16.89 10.00 -14.05
N ASN A 146 18.13 9.51 -14.02
CA ASN A 146 18.59 8.45 -14.90
C ASN A 146 18.23 7.07 -14.31
N LYS A 147 17.57 6.23 -15.11
CA LYS A 147 17.09 4.90 -14.69
C LYS A 147 18.24 3.94 -14.40
N GLU A 148 19.30 3.98 -15.21
CA GLU A 148 20.46 3.10 -15.05
C GLU A 148 21.13 3.33 -13.68
N ASN A 149 21.23 4.58 -13.21
CA ASN A 149 21.75 4.88 -11.87
C ASN A 149 20.91 4.24 -10.75
N ALA A 150 19.57 4.21 -10.90
CA ALA A 150 18.70 3.55 -9.95
C ALA A 150 18.90 2.02 -9.98
N ILE A 151 19.06 1.42 -11.16
CA ILE A 151 19.36 -0.02 -11.32
C ILE A 151 20.73 -0.36 -10.71
N TYR A 152 21.76 0.47 -10.92
CA TYR A 152 23.07 0.26 -10.29
C TYR A 152 22.98 0.30 -8.75
N ARG A 153 22.19 1.23 -8.20
CA ARG A 153 21.96 1.33 -6.75
C ARG A 153 21.18 0.13 -6.21
N GLU A 154 20.15 -0.34 -6.91
CA GLU A 154 19.42 -1.58 -6.59
C GLU A 154 20.37 -2.79 -6.56
N LYS A 155 21.18 -3.00 -7.60
CA LYS A 155 22.16 -4.10 -7.67
C LYS A 155 23.23 -4.03 -6.59
N TYR A 156 23.64 -2.82 -6.21
CA TYR A 156 24.56 -2.66 -5.10
C TYR A 156 23.94 -3.09 -3.77
N LEU A 157 22.67 -2.73 -3.50
CA LEU A 157 21.95 -3.18 -2.29
C LEU A 157 21.77 -4.71 -2.27
N GLU A 158 21.40 -5.31 -3.41
CA GLU A 158 21.28 -6.77 -3.57
C GLU A 158 22.61 -7.46 -3.24
N SER A 159 23.75 -6.89 -3.65
CA SER A 159 25.10 -7.40 -3.32
C SER A 159 25.47 -7.31 -1.83
N LYS A 160 24.69 -6.54 -1.06
CA LYS A 160 24.79 -6.41 0.39
C LYS A 160 23.67 -7.18 1.12
N SER A 161 22.94 -8.04 0.41
CA SER A 161 21.80 -8.79 0.92
C SER A 161 20.66 -7.88 1.44
N ILE A 162 20.50 -6.70 0.84
CA ILE A 162 19.38 -5.79 1.10
C ILE A 162 18.47 -5.83 -0.12
N ASP A 163 17.29 -6.41 0.04
CA ASP A 163 16.28 -6.42 -1.01
C ASP A 163 15.81 -5.00 -1.32
N ALA A 164 15.84 -4.66 -2.60
CA ALA A 164 15.40 -3.38 -3.11
C ALA A 164 14.83 -3.51 -4.52
N PHE A 165 14.01 -2.54 -4.92
CA PHE A 165 13.50 -2.45 -6.29
C PHE A 165 13.35 -1.00 -6.75
N VAL A 166 13.42 -0.80 -8.06
CA VAL A 166 13.25 0.53 -8.68
C VAL A 166 11.77 0.82 -8.93
N VAL A 167 11.30 1.96 -8.41
CA VAL A 167 9.95 2.49 -8.62
C VAL A 167 10.05 3.79 -9.43
N GLN A 168 9.25 3.91 -10.49
CA GLN A 168 9.12 5.16 -11.23
C GLN A 168 8.09 6.07 -10.55
N THR A 169 8.41 7.36 -10.42
CA THR A 169 7.49 8.39 -9.92
C THR A 169 7.66 9.68 -10.72
N ARG A 170 6.70 10.59 -10.62
CA ARG A 170 6.77 11.92 -11.25
C ARG A 170 6.69 12.98 -10.16
N ILE A 171 7.71 13.84 -10.08
CA ILE A 171 7.79 14.94 -9.11
C ILE A 171 7.83 16.23 -9.93
N GLY A 172 6.75 17.01 -9.86
CA GLY A 172 6.52 18.10 -10.81
C GLY A 172 6.39 17.57 -12.24
N ASN A 173 7.15 18.14 -13.19
CA ASN A 173 7.15 17.69 -14.58
C ASN A 173 8.32 16.72 -14.91
N GLN A 174 9.01 16.20 -13.89
CA GLN A 174 10.19 15.35 -14.05
C GLN A 174 9.90 13.92 -13.59
N VAL A 175 10.32 12.94 -14.40
CA VAL A 175 10.31 11.53 -14.00
C VAL A 175 11.54 11.24 -13.14
N TRP A 176 11.32 10.52 -12.05
CA TRP A 176 12.33 10.04 -11.11
C TRP A 176 12.20 8.53 -10.93
N TYR A 177 13.33 7.87 -10.71
CA TYR A 177 13.46 6.46 -10.40
C TYR A 177 13.98 6.35 -8.96
N ARG A 178 13.10 5.94 -8.04
CA ARG A 178 13.41 5.76 -6.62
C ARG A 178 13.81 4.31 -6.36
N VAL A 179 14.82 4.11 -5.53
CA VAL A 179 15.22 2.76 -5.10
C VAL A 179 14.60 2.49 -3.74
N GLN A 180 13.53 1.72 -3.69
CA GLN A 180 12.86 1.36 -2.44
C GLN A 180 13.50 0.11 -1.85
N ALA A 181 13.98 0.20 -0.61
CA ALA A 181 14.68 -0.84 0.12
C ALA A 181 13.91 -1.29 1.37
N GLY A 182 12.58 -1.14 1.35
CA GLY A 182 11.67 -1.55 2.42
C GLY A 182 10.45 -0.64 2.53
N ALA A 183 9.36 -1.19 3.08
CA ALA A 183 8.15 -0.47 3.46
C ALA A 183 7.64 -1.08 4.77
N PHE A 184 7.57 -0.28 5.83
CA PHE A 184 7.27 -0.76 7.17
C PHE A 184 6.13 0.04 7.78
N THR A 185 5.19 -0.64 8.43
CA THR A 185 4.20 0.03 9.28
C THR A 185 4.81 0.46 10.61
N ASN A 186 5.85 -0.24 11.06
CA ASN A 186 6.62 0.12 12.25
C ASN A 186 7.79 1.07 11.91
N ARG A 187 7.77 2.26 12.51
CA ARG A 187 8.82 3.27 12.32
C ARG A 187 10.22 2.77 12.70
N GLN A 188 10.35 2.05 13.81
CA GLN A 188 11.65 1.55 14.30
C GLN A 188 12.28 0.58 13.29
N SER A 189 11.48 -0.27 12.64
CA SER A 189 11.96 -1.16 11.57
C SER A 189 12.49 -0.38 10.36
N ALA A 190 11.83 0.72 9.99
CA ALA A 190 12.30 1.60 8.93
C ALA A 190 13.59 2.34 9.32
N ASP A 191 13.68 2.83 10.56
CA ASP A 191 14.87 3.49 11.09
C ASP A 191 16.07 2.52 11.09
N THR A 192 15.89 1.28 11.54
CA THR A 192 16.93 0.24 11.49
C THR A 192 17.38 -0.04 10.05
N ARG A 193 16.45 -0.24 9.11
CA ARG A 193 16.81 -0.44 7.69
C ARG A 193 17.53 0.77 7.09
N LEU A 194 17.14 1.99 7.49
CA LEU A 194 17.81 3.21 7.06
C LEU A 194 19.25 3.27 7.58
N GLU A 195 19.49 2.90 8.84
CA GLU A 195 20.83 2.84 9.43
C GLU A 195 21.71 1.79 8.75
N GLU A 196 21.17 0.60 8.45
CA GLU A 196 21.88 -0.45 7.67
C GLU A 196 22.35 0.09 6.31
N ILE A 197 21.48 0.79 5.59
CA ILE A 197 21.78 1.38 4.28
C ILE A 197 22.83 2.49 4.40
N LYS A 198 22.74 3.33 5.44
CA LYS A 198 23.75 4.37 5.69
C LYS A 198 25.10 3.76 6.08
N ALA A 199 25.13 2.67 6.84
CA ALA A 199 26.36 2.00 7.26
C ALA A 199 27.17 1.43 6.09
N ILE A 200 26.51 1.05 4.99
CA ILE A 200 27.19 0.61 3.75
C ILE A 200 27.58 1.77 2.82
N GLY A 201 27.44 3.03 3.26
CA GLY A 201 27.92 4.22 2.55
C GLY A 201 26.87 5.00 1.76
N ILE A 202 25.60 4.63 1.85
CA ILE A 202 24.50 5.32 1.15
C ILE A 202 23.89 6.38 2.07
N GLN A 203 24.53 7.55 2.12
CA GLN A 203 24.14 8.63 3.04
C GLN A 203 22.91 9.43 2.60
N ASP A 204 22.58 9.38 1.31
CA ASP A 204 21.42 10.03 0.69
C ASP A 204 20.12 9.21 0.85
N ALA A 205 20.15 8.13 1.62
CA ALA A 205 18.94 7.37 1.97
C ALA A 205 18.05 8.14 2.96
N TYR A 206 16.74 7.98 2.83
CA TYR A 206 15.73 8.64 3.64
C TYR A 206 14.47 7.79 3.79
N ILE A 207 13.62 8.14 4.76
CA ILE A 207 12.28 7.58 4.91
C ILE A 207 11.29 8.54 4.26
N LEU A 208 10.41 7.99 3.44
CA LEU A 208 9.21 8.65 2.92
C LEU A 208 8.01 8.11 3.72
N PHE A 209 7.11 9.02 4.11
CA PHE A 209 5.93 8.73 4.92
C PHE A 209 4.69 8.54 4.04
#